data_AF-A0A7V5RKZ4-F1
#
_entry.id   AF-A0A7V5RKZ4-F1
#
_cell.length_a   1.000
_cell.length_b   1.000
_cell.length_c   1.000
_cell.angle_alpha   90.00
_cell.angle_beta   90.00
_cell.angle_gamma   90.00
#
_symmetry.space_group_name_H-M   'P 1'
#
loop_
_entity.id
_entity.type
_entity.pdbx_description
1 polymer ?
#
loop_
_entity_poly.entity_id
_entity_poly.type
_entity_poly.pdbx_seq_one_letter_code
_entity_poly.pdbx_strand_id
1 'polypeptide(L)'
;MERFEVYKITPGNEDELAQLFRSLLVTKGMKSGSPRYTPLENTIRHIFSLGATTVLLQRNVQDPDFLAEHTAYYSKWSYKVPRFCDRLHFFNSEADSEDPVDFIDEMAAIQGSYLGFVTLRPISVSPQAATILSPPNNEARHFILSKDDFQVNIAGQQFSVAGTPFMQQDNAVGACAQAAIWMALRTLRRKEGQSAFSPSQITTAATRFLVRGRTLPNRGGLVVEQITEALRTAGYSPHTIPLRELGQDATEETIIASRQALYPYVESGIPVLVLLFPKDAEGHAVLLIGHGWEKEPASLIKNGDIRIDSSENPIELYDASSWVSP
;
A
#
# COMPACT_ATOMS: atom_id res chain seq x y z
N MET A 1 1.79 -11.71 -29.70
CA MET A 1 0.67 -11.91 -28.77
C MET A 1 1.02 -12.72 -27.53
N GLU A 2 2.25 -13.26 -27.37
CA GLU A 2 2.71 -13.99 -26.16
C GLU A 2 2.82 -13.18 -24.84
N ARG A 3 2.29 -11.96 -24.80
CA ARG A 3 2.44 -11.04 -23.65
C ARG A 3 1.20 -11.00 -22.76
N PHE A 4 0.03 -11.35 -23.29
CA PHE A 4 -1.22 -11.25 -22.57
C PHE A 4 -1.95 -12.59 -22.57
N GLU A 5 -2.54 -12.93 -21.44
CA GLU A 5 -3.34 -14.14 -21.24
C GLU A 5 -4.55 -13.78 -20.36
N VAL A 6 -5.74 -14.25 -20.73
CA VAL A 6 -6.99 -14.01 -19.99
C VAL A 6 -7.32 -15.26 -19.17
N TYR A 7 -7.67 -15.05 -17.90
CA TYR A 7 -8.05 -16.11 -16.97
C TYR A 7 -9.38 -15.76 -16.30
N LYS A 8 -10.35 -16.66 -16.38
CA LYS A 8 -11.57 -16.59 -15.56
C LYS A 8 -11.24 -17.07 -14.15
N ILE A 9 -11.80 -16.42 -13.12
CA ILE A 9 -11.70 -16.84 -11.73
C ILE A 9 -13.09 -17.21 -11.23
N THR A 10 -13.20 -18.34 -10.56
CA THR A 10 -14.43 -18.74 -9.89
C THR A 10 -14.66 -17.87 -8.65
N PRO A 11 -15.81 -17.17 -8.51
CA PRO A 11 -16.09 -16.34 -7.33
C PRO A 11 -15.92 -17.11 -6.02
N GLY A 12 -15.14 -16.55 -5.09
CA GLY A 12 -14.86 -17.15 -3.77
C GLY A 12 -13.80 -18.27 -3.78
N ASN A 13 -13.23 -18.64 -4.93
CA ASN A 13 -12.18 -19.65 -5.01
C ASN A 13 -10.77 -19.06 -4.82
N GLU A 14 -10.44 -18.68 -3.58
CA GLU A 14 -9.14 -18.09 -3.24
C GLU A 14 -7.94 -18.98 -3.63
N ASP A 15 -8.11 -20.30 -3.60
CA ASP A 15 -7.06 -21.27 -3.91
C ASP A 15 -6.69 -21.26 -5.40
N GLU A 16 -7.63 -21.00 -6.30
CA GLU A 16 -7.38 -20.89 -7.75
C GLU A 16 -6.42 -19.73 -8.06
N LEU A 17 -6.69 -18.54 -7.52
CA LEU A 17 -5.82 -17.39 -7.70
C LEU A 17 -4.47 -17.56 -7.00
N ALA A 18 -4.46 -18.18 -5.81
CA ALA A 18 -3.22 -18.53 -5.11
C ALA A 18 -2.34 -19.48 -5.93
N GLN A 19 -2.94 -20.47 -6.61
CA GLN A 19 -2.23 -21.38 -7.51
C GLN A 19 -1.68 -20.64 -8.74
N LEU A 20 -2.46 -19.75 -9.35
CA LEU A 20 -1.99 -18.91 -10.47
C LEU A 20 -0.75 -18.11 -10.05
N PHE A 21 -0.81 -17.36 -8.94
CA PHE A 21 0.35 -16.63 -8.43
C PHE A 21 1.57 -17.53 -8.18
N ARG A 22 1.38 -18.69 -7.53
CA ARG A 22 2.49 -19.64 -7.30
C ARG A 22 3.10 -20.13 -8.60
N SER A 23 2.28 -20.45 -9.62
CA SER A 23 2.76 -20.93 -10.91
C SER A 23 3.64 -19.90 -11.62
N LEU A 24 3.25 -18.61 -11.58
CA LEU A 24 4.01 -17.51 -12.16
C LEU A 24 5.35 -17.33 -11.45
N LEU A 25 5.36 -17.41 -10.12
CA LEU A 25 6.57 -17.32 -9.31
C LEU A 25 7.53 -18.49 -9.56
N VAL A 26 7.03 -19.73 -9.65
CA VAL A 26 7.84 -20.91 -9.97
C VAL A 26 8.48 -20.79 -11.35
N THR A 27 7.71 -20.33 -12.35
CA THR A 27 8.19 -20.15 -13.73
C THR A 27 9.36 -19.16 -13.83
N LYS A 28 9.50 -18.23 -12.86
CA LYS A 28 10.62 -17.28 -12.79
C LYS A 28 11.83 -17.82 -12.02
N GLY A 29 11.89 -19.13 -11.75
CA GLY A 29 13.04 -19.80 -11.14
C GLY A 29 12.94 -19.98 -9.61
N MET A 30 11.74 -19.87 -9.04
CA MET A 30 11.52 -20.11 -7.61
C MET A 30 11.23 -21.59 -7.31
N LYS A 31 11.76 -22.11 -6.19
CA LYS A 31 11.45 -23.46 -5.72
C LYS A 31 9.98 -23.54 -5.27
N SER A 32 9.31 -24.65 -5.57
CA SER A 32 7.87 -24.86 -5.32
C SER A 32 7.45 -24.78 -3.83
N GLY A 33 8.40 -24.84 -2.90
CA GLY A 33 8.18 -24.70 -1.44
C GLY A 33 8.22 -23.26 -0.93
N SER A 34 7.87 -22.28 -1.76
CA SER A 34 7.86 -20.86 -1.37
C SER A 34 6.86 -20.64 -0.21
N PRO A 35 7.25 -19.92 0.87
CA PRO A 35 6.39 -19.74 2.05
C PRO A 35 5.05 -19.09 1.68
N ARG A 36 4.01 -19.37 2.45
CA ARG A 36 2.76 -18.58 2.38
C ARG A 36 3.11 -17.13 2.71
N TYR A 37 2.91 -16.23 1.76
CA TYR A 37 3.12 -14.80 1.97
C TYR A 37 1.81 -14.21 2.49
N THR A 38 1.72 -13.93 3.79
CA THR A 38 0.55 -13.29 4.39
C THR A 38 0.09 -12.03 3.63
N PRO A 39 0.97 -11.13 3.14
CA PRO A 39 0.54 -9.99 2.32
C PRO A 39 -0.19 -10.39 1.03
N LEU A 40 0.29 -11.45 0.36
CA LEU A 40 -0.30 -11.94 -0.88
C LEU A 40 -1.66 -12.62 -0.61
N GLU A 41 -1.77 -13.40 0.47
CA GLU A 41 -3.04 -14.00 0.92
C GLU A 41 -4.08 -12.92 1.24
N ASN A 42 -3.70 -11.86 1.96
CA ASN A 42 -4.59 -10.72 2.23
C ASN A 42 -5.00 -10.00 0.94
N THR A 43 -4.09 -9.89 -0.03
CA THR A 43 -4.37 -9.30 -1.34
C THR A 43 -5.38 -10.15 -2.12
N ILE A 44 -5.24 -11.47 -2.10
CA ILE A 44 -6.20 -12.40 -2.73
C ILE A 44 -7.59 -12.22 -2.12
N ARG A 45 -7.71 -12.25 -0.79
CA ARG A 45 -8.98 -12.01 -0.09
C ARG A 45 -9.61 -10.68 -0.49
N HIS A 46 -8.79 -9.62 -0.56
CA HIS A 46 -9.25 -8.30 -0.98
C HIS A 46 -9.80 -8.32 -2.41
N ILE A 47 -9.07 -8.91 -3.36
CA ILE A 47 -9.50 -9.06 -4.77
C ILE A 47 -10.87 -9.76 -4.88
N PHE A 48 -11.09 -10.82 -4.11
CA PHE A 48 -12.39 -11.50 -4.08
C PHE A 48 -13.49 -10.65 -3.43
N SER A 49 -13.17 -9.89 -2.39
CA SER A 49 -14.12 -8.97 -1.76
C SER A 49 -14.59 -7.84 -2.70
N LEU A 50 -13.77 -7.51 -3.71
CA LEU A 50 -14.11 -6.55 -4.77
C LEU A 50 -14.99 -7.17 -5.88
N GLY A 51 -15.22 -8.48 -5.84
CA GLY A 51 -16.01 -9.20 -6.85
C GLY A 51 -15.25 -9.46 -8.14
N ALA A 52 -13.93 -9.65 -8.09
CA ALA A 52 -13.15 -10.00 -9.27
C ALA A 52 -13.61 -11.34 -9.88
N THR A 53 -13.86 -11.34 -11.19
CA THR A 53 -14.29 -12.51 -11.97
C THR A 53 -13.30 -12.86 -13.07
N THR A 54 -12.49 -11.89 -13.52
CA THR A 54 -11.53 -12.12 -14.61
C THR A 54 -10.19 -11.44 -14.34
N VAL A 55 -9.10 -12.07 -14.82
CA VAL A 55 -7.72 -11.57 -14.76
C VAL A 55 -7.12 -11.50 -16.15
N LEU A 56 -6.53 -10.36 -16.46
CA LEU A 56 -5.60 -10.23 -17.59
C LEU A 56 -4.17 -10.28 -17.05
N LEU A 57 -3.44 -11.36 -17.36
CA LEU A 57 -2.02 -11.48 -17.09
C LEU A 57 -1.23 -10.75 -18.18
N GLN A 58 -0.38 -9.80 -17.77
CA GLN A 58 0.61 -9.14 -18.61
C GLN A 58 2.01 -9.63 -18.26
N ARG A 59 2.68 -10.34 -19.16
CA ARG A 59 4.06 -10.80 -19.00
C ARG A 59 5.07 -9.73 -19.36
N ASN A 60 6.29 -9.92 -18.84
CA ASN A 60 7.48 -9.12 -19.19
C ASN A 60 7.27 -7.61 -18.97
N VAL A 61 6.67 -7.25 -17.84
CA VAL A 61 6.44 -5.87 -17.44
C VAL A 61 7.76 -5.24 -16.98
N GLN A 62 8.01 -4.05 -17.51
CA GLN A 62 9.10 -3.18 -17.07
C GLN A 62 8.55 -2.29 -15.95
N ASP A 63 8.57 -2.83 -14.73
CA ASP A 63 8.17 -2.07 -13.56
C ASP A 63 9.31 -1.11 -13.17
N PRO A 64 9.09 0.22 -13.17
CA PRO A 64 10.17 1.18 -12.95
C PRO A 64 10.79 1.08 -11.55
N ASP A 65 9.99 0.75 -10.54
CA ASP A 65 10.46 0.60 -9.16
C ASP A 65 11.36 -0.64 -9.05
N PHE A 66 10.91 -1.79 -9.56
CA PHE A 66 11.72 -3.00 -9.55
C PHE A 66 12.97 -2.90 -10.44
N LEU A 67 12.90 -2.23 -11.58
CA LEU A 67 14.08 -2.00 -12.43
C LEU A 67 15.16 -1.18 -11.70
N ALA A 68 14.75 -0.20 -10.90
CA ALA A 68 15.67 0.57 -10.07
C ALA A 68 16.32 -0.30 -8.98
N GLU A 69 15.53 -1.14 -8.29
CA GLU A 69 16.04 -2.11 -7.32
C GLU A 69 16.99 -3.14 -7.95
N HIS A 70 16.63 -3.68 -9.11
CA HIS A 70 17.43 -4.63 -9.88
C HIS A 70 18.78 -4.04 -10.26
N THR A 71 18.77 -2.82 -10.80
CA THR A 71 20.00 -2.10 -11.15
C THR A 71 20.86 -1.82 -9.92
N ALA A 72 20.25 -1.41 -8.81
CA ALA A 72 20.97 -1.08 -7.58
C ALA A 72 21.61 -2.31 -6.91
N TYR A 73 20.96 -3.48 -6.99
CA TYR A 73 21.32 -4.64 -6.18
C TYR A 73 21.39 -5.97 -6.95
N TYR A 74 20.27 -6.46 -7.52
CA TYR A 74 20.19 -7.82 -8.06
C TYR A 74 21.03 -8.07 -9.32
N SER A 75 21.31 -7.03 -10.11
CA SER A 75 22.19 -7.10 -11.28
C SER A 75 23.65 -7.44 -10.94
N LYS A 76 24.05 -7.28 -9.67
CA LYS A 76 25.42 -7.49 -9.17
C LYS A 76 25.62 -8.90 -8.60
N TRP A 77 24.59 -9.74 -8.61
CA TRP A 77 24.66 -11.10 -8.08
C TRP A 77 25.41 -12.03 -9.03
N SER A 78 26.02 -13.08 -8.48
CA SER A 78 26.77 -14.08 -9.26
C SER A 78 25.87 -14.94 -10.16
N TYR A 79 24.57 -14.99 -9.88
CA TYR A 79 23.57 -15.67 -10.70
C TYR A 79 22.58 -14.67 -11.28
N LYS A 80 21.97 -15.05 -12.41
CA LYS A 80 21.06 -14.18 -13.16
C LYS A 80 19.70 -14.09 -12.48
N VAL A 81 19.36 -12.93 -11.95
CA VAL A 81 18.02 -12.58 -11.50
C VAL A 81 17.25 -11.93 -12.66
N PRO A 82 16.06 -12.43 -13.05
CA PRO A 82 15.25 -11.80 -14.09
C PRO A 82 14.88 -10.36 -13.71
N ARG A 83 14.85 -9.45 -14.70
CA ARG A 83 14.52 -8.03 -14.48
C ARG A 83 13.07 -7.65 -14.77
N PHE A 84 12.30 -8.57 -15.37
CA PHE A 84 10.92 -8.30 -15.79
C PHE A 84 9.93 -8.96 -14.86
N CYS A 85 8.91 -8.18 -14.50
CA CYS A 85 7.79 -8.60 -13.68
C CYS A 85 6.69 -9.23 -14.53
N ASP A 86 5.74 -9.86 -13.86
CA ASP A 86 4.42 -10.14 -14.43
C ASP A 86 3.39 -9.27 -13.69
N ARG A 87 2.39 -8.74 -14.39
CA ARG A 87 1.34 -7.90 -13.79
C ARG A 87 -0.01 -8.53 -14.05
N LEU A 88 -0.82 -8.66 -13.01
CA LEU A 88 -2.17 -9.20 -13.10
C LEU A 88 -3.13 -8.03 -12.94
N HIS A 89 -4.00 -7.86 -13.92
CA HIS A 89 -5.03 -6.83 -13.96
C HIS A 89 -6.38 -7.48 -13.66
N PHE A 90 -7.15 -6.93 -12.72
CA PHE A 90 -8.37 -7.55 -12.21
C PHE A 90 -9.61 -6.80 -12.67
N PHE A 91 -10.65 -7.54 -13.03
CA PHE A 91 -11.93 -7.02 -13.49
C PHE A 91 -13.09 -7.73 -12.79
N ASN A 92 -14.19 -7.01 -12.52
CA ASN A 92 -15.44 -7.57 -11.96
C ASN A 92 -16.47 -7.96 -13.05
N SER A 93 -16.05 -7.95 -14.31
CA SER A 93 -16.89 -8.24 -15.47
C SER A 93 -16.33 -9.45 -16.19
N GLU A 94 -17.21 -10.30 -16.71
CA GLU A 94 -16.85 -11.37 -17.63
C GLU A 94 -16.77 -10.80 -19.05
N ALA A 95 -15.86 -11.34 -19.86
CA ALA A 95 -15.78 -11.05 -21.28
C ALA A 95 -16.30 -12.23 -22.10
N ASP A 96 -16.81 -11.92 -23.28
CA ASP A 96 -17.24 -12.91 -24.25
C ASP A 96 -16.03 -13.47 -25.03
N SER A 97 -15.00 -12.64 -25.25
CA SER A 97 -13.77 -13.03 -25.94
C SER A 97 -12.65 -13.50 -25.00
N GLU A 98 -11.98 -14.58 -25.40
CA GLU A 98 -10.71 -15.03 -24.78
C GLU A 98 -9.48 -14.43 -25.49
N ASP A 99 -9.66 -13.76 -26.64
CA ASP A 99 -8.57 -13.01 -27.26
C ASP A 99 -8.21 -11.79 -26.39
N PRO A 100 -6.93 -11.62 -25.99
CA PRO A 100 -6.58 -10.55 -25.07
C PRO A 100 -6.83 -9.13 -25.59
N VAL A 101 -6.77 -8.90 -26.90
CA VAL A 101 -6.99 -7.54 -27.45
C VAL A 101 -8.47 -7.21 -27.42
N ASP A 102 -9.31 -8.14 -27.90
CA ASP A 102 -10.77 -7.97 -27.85
C ASP A 102 -11.25 -7.86 -26.40
N PHE A 103 -10.72 -8.68 -25.49
CA PHE A 103 -10.98 -8.60 -24.05
C PHE A 103 -10.68 -7.21 -23.48
N ILE A 104 -9.53 -6.62 -23.84
CA ILE A 104 -9.12 -5.30 -23.36
C ILE A 104 -10.08 -4.22 -23.86
N ASP A 105 -10.49 -4.28 -25.13
CA ASP A 105 -11.42 -3.32 -25.72
C ASP A 105 -12.83 -3.46 -25.11
N GLU A 106 -13.31 -4.69 -24.89
CA GLU A 106 -14.56 -4.96 -24.17
C GLU A 106 -14.53 -4.38 -22.75
N MET A 107 -13.49 -4.69 -21.97
CA MET A 107 -13.37 -4.19 -20.60
C MET A 107 -13.24 -2.67 -20.53
N ALA A 108 -12.57 -2.05 -21.50
CA ALA A 108 -12.43 -0.60 -21.58
C ALA A 108 -13.78 0.10 -21.84
N ALA A 109 -14.73 -0.57 -22.50
CA ALA A 109 -16.08 -0.07 -22.71
C ALA A 109 -16.98 -0.17 -21.46
N ILE A 110 -16.64 -1.02 -20.49
CA ILE A 110 -17.42 -1.24 -19.27
C ILE A 110 -16.89 -0.33 -18.15
N GLN A 111 -17.60 0.77 -17.89
CA GLN A 111 -17.21 1.71 -16.84
C GLN A 111 -17.23 1.05 -15.45
N GLY A 112 -16.15 1.24 -14.68
CA GLY A 112 -16.02 0.69 -13.33
C GLY A 112 -15.72 -0.82 -13.28
N SER A 113 -15.42 -1.45 -14.42
CA SER A 113 -15.05 -2.86 -14.48
C SER A 113 -13.68 -3.14 -13.86
N TYR A 114 -12.75 -2.19 -14.02
CA TYR A 114 -11.36 -2.34 -13.62
C TYR A 114 -11.16 -2.14 -12.12
N LEU A 115 -10.66 -3.19 -11.46
CA LEU A 115 -10.44 -3.23 -10.01
C LEU A 115 -9.00 -2.87 -9.61
N GLY A 116 -8.08 -2.79 -10.58
CA GLY A 116 -6.68 -2.48 -10.34
C GLY A 116 -5.73 -3.60 -10.74
N PHE A 117 -4.53 -3.64 -10.14
CA PHE A 117 -3.49 -4.60 -10.50
C PHE A 117 -2.59 -5.01 -9.32
N VAL A 118 -1.98 -6.19 -9.49
CA VAL A 118 -0.87 -6.70 -8.67
C VAL A 118 0.33 -6.92 -9.58
N THR A 119 1.48 -6.34 -9.23
CA THR A 119 2.75 -6.63 -9.92
C THR A 119 3.54 -7.66 -9.13
N LEU A 120 3.91 -8.77 -9.78
CA LEU A 120 4.78 -9.80 -9.24
C LEU A 120 6.20 -9.60 -9.77
N ARG A 121 7.14 -9.27 -8.88
CA ARG A 121 8.57 -9.26 -9.19
C ARG A 121 9.16 -10.66 -9.01
N PRO A 122 10.18 -11.03 -9.79
CA PRO A 122 10.82 -12.35 -9.75
C PRO A 122 11.76 -12.53 -8.54
N ILE A 123 11.32 -12.12 -7.34
CA ILE A 123 12.06 -12.23 -6.08
C ILE A 123 11.29 -13.13 -5.13
N SER A 124 11.93 -14.21 -4.69
CA SER A 124 11.23 -15.25 -3.94
C SER A 124 10.78 -14.82 -2.56
N VAL A 125 11.56 -14.05 -1.82
CA VAL A 125 11.22 -13.72 -0.44
C VAL A 125 10.15 -12.62 -0.33
N SER A 126 9.91 -11.89 -1.42
CA SER A 126 9.18 -10.63 -1.45
C SER A 126 8.52 -10.40 -2.81
N PRO A 127 7.70 -11.33 -3.33
CA PRO A 127 7.25 -11.32 -4.72
C PRO A 127 6.31 -10.17 -5.08
N GLN A 128 5.58 -9.61 -4.11
CA GLN A 128 4.59 -8.58 -4.37
C GLN A 128 5.23 -7.19 -4.46
N ALA A 129 5.32 -6.66 -5.68
CA ALA A 129 5.73 -5.29 -5.95
C ALA A 129 4.50 -4.36 -5.94
N ALA A 130 4.55 -3.28 -6.73
CA ALA A 130 3.48 -2.29 -6.82
C ALA A 130 2.10 -2.97 -7.04
N THR A 131 1.24 -2.80 -6.06
CA THR A 131 -0.14 -3.30 -6.02
C THR A 131 -1.05 -2.12 -5.75
N ILE A 132 -2.05 -1.92 -6.60
CA ILE A 132 -3.01 -0.83 -6.48
C ILE A 132 -4.37 -1.40 -6.84
N LEU A 133 -5.25 -1.48 -5.85
CA LEU A 133 -6.58 -2.06 -5.98
C LEU A 133 -7.61 -1.04 -5.48
N SER A 134 -8.83 -1.12 -6.01
CA SER A 134 -9.96 -0.35 -5.52
C SER A 134 -10.17 -0.60 -4.02
N PRO A 135 -10.63 0.41 -3.26
CA PRO A 135 -11.01 0.20 -1.85
C PRO A 135 -12.18 -0.78 -1.76
N PRO A 136 -12.37 -1.42 -0.60
CA PRO A 136 -13.50 -2.34 -0.40
C PRO A 136 -14.83 -1.59 -0.55
N ASN A 137 -15.84 -2.26 -1.11
CA ASN A 137 -17.17 -1.66 -1.36
C ASN A 137 -17.93 -1.26 -0.09
N ASN A 138 -17.44 -1.61 1.11
CA ASN A 138 -18.09 -1.35 2.39
C ASN A 138 -17.48 -0.14 3.10
N GLU A 139 -17.54 1.03 2.46
CA GLU A 139 -17.07 2.30 3.02
C GLU A 139 -17.81 2.68 4.32
N ALA A 140 -18.99 2.10 4.59
CA ALA A 140 -19.78 2.38 5.78
C ALA A 140 -19.12 1.95 7.10
N ARG A 141 -18.05 1.13 7.04
CA ARG A 141 -17.30 0.70 8.23
C ARG A 141 -15.81 1.04 8.19
N HIS A 142 -15.25 1.27 7.01
CA HIS A 142 -13.83 1.60 6.84
C HIS A 142 -13.67 2.76 5.86
N PHE A 143 -13.11 3.85 6.34
CA PHE A 143 -12.79 5.03 5.57
C PHE A 143 -11.34 4.95 5.11
N ILE A 144 -11.12 4.59 3.84
CA ILE A 144 -9.80 4.61 3.21
C ILE A 144 -9.60 5.97 2.53
N LEU A 145 -8.88 6.86 3.20
CA LEU A 145 -8.78 8.29 2.87
C LEU A 145 -7.49 8.64 2.12
N SER A 146 -6.40 7.94 2.45
CA SER A 146 -5.11 8.07 1.76
C SER A 146 -5.12 7.21 0.49
N LYS A 147 -5.69 7.74 -0.59
CA LYS A 147 -5.69 7.13 -1.93
C LYS A 147 -5.38 8.17 -3.01
N ASP A 148 -4.92 7.67 -4.17
CA ASP A 148 -4.68 8.47 -5.38
C ASP A 148 -5.29 7.77 -6.61
N ASP A 149 -5.47 8.52 -7.70
CA ASP A 149 -5.95 8.00 -8.98
C ASP A 149 -4.78 7.54 -9.85
N PHE A 150 -4.76 6.24 -10.15
CA PHE A 150 -3.73 5.61 -10.97
C PHE A 150 -4.27 5.27 -12.35
N GLN A 151 -3.74 5.96 -13.36
CA GLN A 151 -3.97 5.61 -14.76
C GLN A 151 -3.05 4.47 -15.18
N VAL A 152 -3.61 3.48 -15.87
CA VAL A 152 -2.93 2.29 -16.36
C VAL A 152 -3.26 2.14 -17.84
N ASN A 153 -2.25 2.18 -18.70
CA ASN A 153 -2.44 1.96 -20.13
C ASN A 153 -2.13 0.49 -20.46
N ILE A 154 -3.10 -0.22 -21.04
CA ILE A 154 -3.00 -1.63 -21.41
C ILE A 154 -3.32 -1.74 -22.90
N ALA A 155 -2.35 -2.17 -23.71
CA ALA A 155 -2.48 -2.34 -25.16
C ALA A 155 -3.08 -1.15 -25.94
N GLY A 156 -2.98 0.08 -25.41
CA GLY A 156 -3.51 1.30 -26.04
C GLY A 156 -4.79 1.83 -25.37
N GLN A 157 -5.49 1.00 -24.59
CA GLN A 157 -6.63 1.42 -23.79
C GLN A 157 -6.18 1.98 -22.44
N GLN A 158 -6.91 2.97 -21.94
CA GLN A 158 -6.64 3.59 -20.64
C GLN A 158 -7.67 3.14 -19.60
N PHE A 159 -7.16 2.60 -18.49
CA PHE A 159 -7.93 2.27 -17.31
C PHE A 159 -7.51 3.18 -16.15
N SER A 160 -8.36 3.29 -15.13
CA SER A 160 -8.06 4.03 -13.91
C SER A 160 -8.53 3.27 -12.68
N VAL A 161 -7.73 3.30 -11.62
CA VAL A 161 -8.10 2.78 -10.30
C VAL A 161 -7.78 3.83 -9.24
N ALA A 162 -8.76 4.16 -8.40
CA ALA A 162 -8.57 4.96 -7.21
C ALA A 162 -8.21 4.01 -6.07
N GLY A 163 -6.99 4.11 -5.53
CA GLY A 163 -6.53 3.13 -4.55
C GLY A 163 -5.34 3.60 -3.74
N THR A 164 -5.07 2.88 -2.66
CA THR A 164 -3.86 3.07 -1.87
C THR A 164 -2.77 2.15 -2.41
N PRO A 165 -1.59 2.68 -2.78
CA PRO A 165 -0.48 1.86 -3.25
C PRO A 165 0.05 0.97 -2.13
N PHE A 166 0.29 -0.29 -2.46
CA PHE A 166 0.91 -1.27 -1.58
C PHE A 166 2.15 -1.89 -2.23
N MET A 167 3.16 -2.19 -1.42
CA MET A 167 4.35 -2.94 -1.81
C MET A 167 4.82 -3.79 -0.64
N GLN A 168 5.15 -5.06 -0.90
CA GLN A 168 5.76 -5.91 0.12
C GLN A 168 7.21 -5.49 0.36
N GLN A 169 7.59 -5.36 1.63
CA GLN A 169 8.98 -5.05 2.00
C GLN A 169 9.95 -6.11 1.49
N ASP A 170 11.16 -5.67 1.13
CA ASP A 170 12.24 -6.53 0.66
C ASP A 170 13.51 -6.27 1.47
N ASN A 171 13.82 -7.17 2.40
CA ASN A 171 14.98 -7.04 3.29
C ASN A 171 16.34 -6.93 2.56
N ALA A 172 16.40 -7.14 1.25
CA ALA A 172 17.59 -6.91 0.45
C ALA A 172 17.77 -5.45 -0.01
N VAL A 173 16.69 -4.74 -0.36
CA VAL A 173 16.78 -3.40 -0.98
C VAL A 173 16.02 -2.32 -0.18
N GLY A 174 14.94 -2.70 0.50
CA GLY A 174 14.12 -1.80 1.29
C GLY A 174 13.47 -2.50 2.49
N ALA A 175 13.88 -2.11 3.69
CA ALA A 175 13.20 -2.49 4.92
C ALA A 175 11.82 -1.83 5.02
N CYS A 176 11.12 -2.04 6.14
CA CYS A 176 9.77 -1.52 6.40
C CYS A 176 9.63 -0.01 6.09
N ALA A 177 10.59 0.81 6.51
CA ALA A 177 10.56 2.26 6.31
C ALA A 177 10.57 2.67 4.83
N GLN A 178 11.38 2.01 3.99
CA GLN A 178 11.40 2.32 2.56
C GLN A 178 10.08 1.97 1.87
N ALA A 179 9.49 0.83 2.20
CA ALA A 179 8.18 0.45 1.67
C ALA A 179 7.10 1.45 2.11
N ALA A 180 7.09 1.83 3.39
CA ALA A 180 6.13 2.80 3.92
C ALA A 180 6.27 4.19 3.27
N ILE A 181 7.51 4.69 3.13
CA ILE A 181 7.80 5.95 2.43
C ILE A 181 7.36 5.85 0.95
N TRP A 182 7.65 4.75 0.27
CA TRP A 182 7.23 4.56 -1.12
C TRP A 182 5.70 4.65 -1.26
N MET A 183 4.95 3.96 -0.39
CA MET A 183 3.48 4.02 -0.38
C MET A 183 2.98 5.44 -0.10
N ALA A 184 3.59 6.16 0.84
CA ALA A 184 3.24 7.54 1.16
C ALA A 184 3.46 8.48 -0.05
N LEU A 185 4.66 8.45 -0.63
CA LEU A 185 5.02 9.31 -1.76
C LEU A 185 4.18 9.03 -3.00
N ARG A 186 3.83 7.76 -3.24
CA ARG A 186 2.95 7.36 -4.35
C ARG A 186 1.52 7.87 -4.16
N THR A 187 1.04 7.96 -2.92
CA THR A 187 -0.29 8.49 -2.60
C THR A 187 -0.35 10.03 -2.72
N LEU A 188 0.77 10.72 -2.49
CA LEU A 188 0.83 12.18 -2.54
C LEU A 188 1.13 12.74 -3.95
N ARG A 189 1.53 11.90 -4.90
CA ARG A 189 2.04 12.33 -6.22
C ARG A 189 1.10 13.31 -6.94
N ARG A 190 -0.20 13.01 -7.07
CA ARG A 190 -1.12 13.94 -7.75
C ARG A 190 -1.54 15.11 -6.87
N LYS A 191 -1.73 14.89 -5.56
CA LYS A 191 -2.17 15.93 -4.62
C LYS A 191 -1.15 17.06 -4.51
N GLU A 192 0.14 16.72 -4.46
CA GLU A 192 1.22 17.66 -4.19
C GLU A 192 2.17 17.89 -5.38
N GLY A 193 2.05 17.10 -6.46
CA GLY A 193 2.85 17.26 -7.69
C GLY A 193 4.35 16.97 -7.53
N GLN A 194 4.77 16.40 -6.40
CA GLN A 194 6.16 16.12 -6.06
C GLN A 194 6.64 14.75 -6.55
N SER A 195 7.95 14.50 -6.43
CA SER A 195 8.58 13.27 -6.90
C SER A 195 8.17 12.04 -6.09
N ALA A 196 7.74 10.98 -6.78
CA ALA A 196 7.51 9.67 -6.18
C ALA A 196 8.74 8.79 -6.37
N PHE A 197 9.64 8.81 -5.38
CA PHE A 197 10.91 8.07 -5.40
C PHE A 197 10.69 6.55 -5.37
N SER A 198 11.54 5.82 -6.11
CA SER A 198 11.67 4.36 -5.97
C SER A 198 12.34 3.97 -4.65
N PRO A 199 12.21 2.70 -4.19
CA PRO A 199 12.86 2.24 -2.96
C PRO A 199 14.39 2.46 -2.93
N SER A 200 15.05 2.33 -4.08
CA SER A 200 16.49 2.61 -4.22
C SER A 200 16.85 4.09 -4.06
N GLN A 201 16.02 5.00 -4.60
CA GLN A 201 16.18 6.44 -4.44
C GLN A 201 15.90 6.87 -3.00
N ILE A 202 14.89 6.28 -2.36
CA ILE A 202 14.58 6.49 -0.93
C ILE A 202 15.80 6.12 -0.08
N THR A 203 16.37 4.93 -0.27
CA THR A 203 17.58 4.51 0.46
C THR A 203 18.76 5.45 0.23
N THR A 204 18.96 5.90 -1.02
CA THR A 204 20.04 6.85 -1.36
C THR A 204 19.84 8.20 -0.68
N ALA A 205 18.62 8.74 -0.68
CA ALA A 205 18.28 9.99 -0.01
C ALA A 205 18.44 9.87 1.51
N ALA A 206 17.90 8.79 2.09
CA ALA A 206 17.93 8.53 3.53
C ALA A 206 19.35 8.40 4.09
N THR A 207 20.31 7.92 3.28
CA THR A 207 21.70 7.65 3.71
C THR A 207 22.69 8.71 3.26
N ARG A 208 22.22 9.83 2.68
CA ARG A 208 23.08 10.88 2.13
C ARG A 208 23.99 11.53 3.18
N PHE A 209 23.45 11.83 4.36
CA PHE A 209 24.17 12.56 5.41
C PHE A 209 24.43 11.72 6.66
N LEU A 210 23.54 10.78 6.97
CA LEU A 210 23.67 9.89 8.11
C LEU A 210 23.69 8.44 7.64
N VAL A 211 24.79 7.75 7.91
CA VAL A 211 24.97 6.33 7.59
C VAL A 211 25.13 5.55 8.89
N ARG A 212 24.23 4.57 9.11
CA ARG A 212 24.42 3.53 10.11
C ARG A 212 24.70 2.20 9.40
N GLY A 213 25.95 1.75 9.41
CA GLY A 213 26.35 0.50 8.77
C GLY A 213 26.36 0.56 7.24
N ARG A 214 25.81 -0.46 6.56
CA ARG A 214 25.76 -0.54 5.09
C ARG A 214 24.53 0.17 4.54
N THR A 215 24.70 0.92 3.46
CA THR A 215 23.59 1.60 2.77
C THR A 215 22.76 0.63 1.92
N LEU A 216 23.39 -0.39 1.33
CA LEU A 216 22.73 -1.51 0.63
C LEU A 216 23.52 -2.81 0.85
N PRO A 217 22.90 -3.93 1.26
CA PRO A 217 21.53 -4.03 1.78
C PRO A 217 21.43 -3.37 3.16
N ASN A 218 20.45 -2.47 3.36
CA ASN A 218 20.20 -1.88 4.67
C ASN A 218 19.17 -2.70 5.46
N ARG A 219 19.65 -3.77 6.09
CA ARG A 219 18.82 -4.66 6.91
C ARG A 219 18.42 -4.08 8.25
N GLY A 220 19.12 -3.04 8.73
CA GLY A 220 18.87 -2.41 10.03
C GLY A 220 17.75 -1.37 10.03
N GLY A 221 17.07 -1.18 8.90
CA GLY A 221 16.02 -0.17 8.76
C GLY A 221 16.56 1.26 8.66
N LEU A 222 15.64 2.23 8.71
CA LEU A 222 15.96 3.65 8.72
C LEU A 222 15.61 4.24 10.10
N VAL A 223 16.49 5.08 10.64
CA VAL A 223 16.16 5.89 11.83
C VAL A 223 15.30 7.10 11.44
N VAL A 224 14.67 7.74 12.43
CA VAL A 224 13.74 8.87 12.24
C VAL A 224 14.37 9.99 11.40
N GLU A 225 15.65 10.30 11.65
CA GLU A 225 16.38 11.34 10.93
C GLU A 225 16.57 10.97 9.45
N GLN A 226 16.84 9.69 9.15
CA GLN A 226 16.99 9.19 7.78
C GLN A 226 15.65 9.16 7.04
N ILE A 227 14.56 8.80 7.72
CA ILE A 227 13.19 8.87 7.18
C ILE A 227 12.83 10.32 6.84
N THR A 228 13.09 11.24 7.78
CA THR A 228 12.85 12.67 7.61
C THR A 228 13.63 13.24 6.43
N GLU A 229 14.90 12.88 6.30
CA GLU A 229 15.75 13.32 5.19
C GLU A 229 15.27 12.78 3.84
N ALA A 230 14.83 11.53 3.78
CA ALA A 230 14.29 10.94 2.55
C ALA A 230 13.03 11.68 2.07
N LEU A 231 12.12 12.00 2.99
CA LEU A 231 10.89 12.76 2.69
C LEU A 231 11.21 14.20 2.27
N ARG A 232 12.15 14.87 2.95
CA ARG A 232 12.62 16.21 2.59
C ARG A 232 13.27 16.24 1.21
N THR A 233 14.09 15.25 0.90
CA THR A 233 14.72 15.12 -0.42
C THR A 233 13.68 14.88 -1.53
N ALA A 234 12.58 14.20 -1.22
CA ALA A 234 11.46 14.02 -2.14
C ALA A 234 10.58 15.28 -2.34
N GLY A 235 10.86 16.37 -1.61
CA GLY A 235 10.16 17.65 -1.72
C GLY A 235 9.11 17.91 -0.65
N TYR A 236 8.99 17.04 0.36
CA TYR A 236 7.97 17.15 1.41
C TYR A 236 8.54 17.71 2.73
N SER A 237 7.68 18.27 3.57
CA SER A 237 8.07 18.78 4.90
C SER A 237 7.40 17.96 6.00
N PRO A 238 7.98 16.81 6.40
CA PRO A 238 7.37 15.95 7.43
C PRO A 238 7.34 16.65 8.80
N HIS A 239 6.24 16.46 9.52
CA HIS A 239 6.10 16.88 10.91
C HIS A 239 6.10 15.64 11.82
N THR A 240 7.03 15.59 12.76
CA THR A 240 7.15 14.47 13.70
C THR A 240 6.36 14.77 14.96
N ILE A 241 5.39 13.90 15.28
CA ILE A 241 4.55 14.01 16.47
C ILE A 241 4.88 12.83 17.40
N PRO A 242 5.38 13.08 18.62
CA PRO A 242 5.53 12.03 19.61
C PRO A 242 4.14 11.62 20.13
N LEU A 243 3.76 10.37 19.91
CA LEU A 243 2.47 9.83 20.39
C LEU A 243 2.51 9.38 21.85
N ARG A 244 3.70 8.99 22.32
CA ARG A 244 3.99 8.64 23.72
C ARG A 244 5.45 8.90 24.04
N GLU A 245 5.78 8.96 25.32
CA GLU A 245 7.18 8.91 25.77
C GLU A 245 7.79 7.54 25.48
N LEU A 246 9.03 7.54 24.97
CA LEU A 246 9.75 6.31 24.66
C LEU A 246 10.04 5.54 25.96
N GLY A 247 9.69 4.25 25.97
CA GLY A 247 9.91 3.35 27.11
C GLY A 247 8.79 3.32 28.15
N GLN A 248 7.79 4.21 28.05
CA GLN A 248 6.60 4.16 28.91
C GLN A 248 5.46 3.39 28.25
N ASP A 249 4.74 2.59 29.03
CA ASP A 249 3.56 1.89 28.52
C ASP A 249 2.42 2.84 28.14
N ALA A 250 1.61 2.42 27.17
CA ALA A 250 0.45 3.20 26.76
C ALA A 250 -0.59 3.20 27.89
N THR A 251 -0.99 4.39 28.33
CA THR A 251 -2.16 4.62 29.17
C THR A 251 -3.39 4.94 28.31
N GLU A 252 -4.59 4.84 28.87
CA GLU A 252 -5.82 5.24 28.18
C GLU A 252 -5.76 6.70 27.69
N GLU A 253 -5.23 7.61 28.54
CA GLU A 253 -5.02 9.01 28.19
C GLU A 253 -4.08 9.18 26.99
N THR A 254 -2.97 8.44 26.94
CA THR A 254 -2.04 8.52 25.79
C THR A 254 -2.65 7.96 24.50
N ILE A 255 -3.52 6.95 24.61
CA ILE A 255 -4.24 6.39 23.45
C ILE A 255 -5.23 7.41 22.92
N ILE A 256 -5.99 8.07 23.81
CA ILE A 256 -6.93 9.14 23.45
C ILE A 256 -6.18 10.29 22.77
N ALA A 257 -5.11 10.79 23.39
CA ALA A 257 -4.29 11.87 22.84
C ALA A 257 -3.68 11.49 21.48
N SER A 258 -3.21 10.25 21.31
CA SER A 258 -2.69 9.76 20.03
C SER A 258 -3.77 9.76 18.95
N ARG A 259 -4.99 9.31 19.28
CA ARG A 259 -6.12 9.32 18.34
C ARG A 259 -6.48 10.74 17.91
N GLN A 260 -6.60 11.67 18.86
CA GLN A 260 -6.88 13.08 18.58
C GLN A 260 -5.78 13.73 17.72
N ALA A 261 -4.52 13.41 17.98
CA ALA A 261 -3.39 13.94 17.22
C ALA A 261 -3.35 13.41 15.78
N LEU A 262 -3.68 12.13 15.57
CA LEU A 262 -3.63 11.48 14.26
C LEU A 262 -4.86 11.78 13.40
N TYR A 263 -6.04 11.85 14.01
CA TYR A 263 -7.33 11.99 13.33
C TYR A 263 -7.37 13.07 12.24
N PRO A 264 -6.99 14.34 12.49
CA PRO A 264 -7.07 15.38 11.45
C PRO A 264 -6.17 15.11 10.25
N TYR A 265 -5.01 14.46 10.44
CA TYR A 265 -4.11 14.11 9.35
C TYR A 265 -4.70 12.98 8.50
N VAL A 266 -5.27 11.96 9.14
CA VAL A 266 -5.94 10.85 8.44
C VAL A 266 -7.14 11.36 7.64
N GLU A 267 -7.97 12.21 8.25
CA GLU A 267 -9.14 12.84 7.61
C GLU A 267 -8.76 13.74 6.42
N SER A 268 -7.62 14.42 6.49
CA SER A 268 -7.12 15.20 5.36
C SER A 268 -6.65 14.33 4.17
N GLY A 269 -6.59 13.01 4.33
CA GLY A 269 -6.07 12.09 3.34
C GLY A 269 -4.56 12.24 3.08
N ILE A 270 -3.83 12.82 4.05
CA ILE A 270 -2.38 12.85 4.07
C ILE A 270 -1.90 11.51 4.65
N PRO A 271 -0.99 10.77 3.97
CA PRO A 271 -0.45 9.52 4.49
C PRO A 271 0.36 9.78 5.76
N VAL A 272 -0.01 9.12 6.86
CA VAL A 272 0.70 9.24 8.14
C VAL A 272 1.61 8.02 8.34
N LEU A 273 2.92 8.25 8.40
CA LEU A 273 3.89 7.23 8.76
C LEU A 273 3.92 7.05 10.27
N VAL A 274 3.57 5.86 10.74
CA VAL A 274 3.60 5.52 12.17
C VAL A 274 4.82 4.63 12.43
N LEU A 275 5.65 5.05 13.38
CA LEU A 275 6.83 4.30 13.81
C LEU A 275 6.51 3.58 15.12
N LEU A 276 6.53 2.26 15.06
CA LEU A 276 6.19 1.36 16.16
C LEU A 276 7.47 0.81 16.79
N PHE A 277 7.54 0.87 18.11
CA PHE A 277 8.64 0.35 18.92
C PHE A 277 8.09 -0.68 19.92
N PRO A 278 7.75 -1.90 19.47
CA PRO A 278 7.28 -2.97 20.35
C PRO A 278 8.35 -3.33 21.40
N LYS A 279 7.92 -3.74 22.60
CA LYS A 279 8.83 -4.31 23.60
C LYS A 279 9.41 -5.61 23.04
N ASP A 280 10.73 -5.75 23.12
CA ASP A 280 11.48 -6.95 22.69
C ASP A 280 11.45 -7.28 21.19
N ALA A 281 11.13 -6.32 20.32
CA ALA A 281 11.20 -6.49 18.88
C ALA A 281 11.82 -5.26 18.18
N GLU A 282 12.25 -5.45 16.93
CA GLU A 282 12.79 -4.36 16.11
C GLU A 282 11.70 -3.31 15.81
N GLY A 283 12.13 -2.06 15.63
CA GLY A 283 11.25 -0.98 15.23
C GLY A 283 10.59 -1.28 13.87
N HIS A 284 9.33 -0.90 13.70
CA HIS A 284 8.58 -1.11 12.48
C HIS A 284 7.95 0.19 11.99
N ALA A 285 7.93 0.39 10.68
CA ALA A 285 7.26 1.53 10.06
C ALA A 285 6.04 1.04 9.29
N VAL A 286 4.88 1.62 9.59
CA VAL A 286 3.63 1.35 8.89
C VAL A 286 3.05 2.64 8.35
N LEU A 287 2.17 2.52 7.36
CA LEU A 287 1.42 3.65 6.83
C LEU A 287 -0.02 3.56 7.27
N LEU A 288 -0.50 4.61 7.94
CA LEU A 288 -1.91 4.79 8.28
C LEU A 288 -2.61 5.46 7.10
N ILE A 289 -3.65 4.79 6.59
CA ILE A 289 -4.28 5.14 5.31
C ILE A 289 -5.75 5.53 5.44
N GLY A 290 -6.28 5.48 6.66
CA GLY A 290 -7.70 5.51 6.93
C GLY A 290 -8.01 5.07 8.35
N HIS A 291 -9.28 4.86 8.63
CA HIS A 291 -9.75 4.32 9.90
C HIS A 291 -11.11 3.64 9.76
N GLY A 292 -11.47 2.79 10.71
CA GLY A 292 -12.82 2.29 10.87
C GLY A 292 -13.75 3.27 11.60
N TRP A 293 -15.03 2.91 11.66
CA TRP A 293 -16.05 3.63 12.43
C TRP A 293 -16.71 2.73 13.47
N GLU A 294 -16.65 3.15 14.73
CA GLU A 294 -17.35 2.54 15.85
C GLU A 294 -18.63 3.34 16.12
N LYS A 295 -19.79 2.70 15.96
CA LYS A 295 -21.08 3.40 16.12
C LYS A 295 -21.35 3.75 17.59
N GLU A 296 -20.91 2.89 18.49
CA GLU A 296 -21.13 3.00 19.93
C GLU A 296 -19.77 2.94 20.65
N PRO A 297 -18.99 4.04 20.63
CA PRO A 297 -17.66 4.04 21.24
C PRO A 297 -17.76 3.89 22.75
N ALA A 298 -16.77 3.21 23.34
CA ALA A 298 -16.73 2.95 24.79
C ALA A 298 -16.63 4.24 25.62
N SER A 299 -16.04 5.30 25.06
CA SER A 299 -15.93 6.60 25.69
C SER A 299 -16.06 7.72 24.66
N LEU A 300 -16.63 8.85 25.10
CA LEU A 300 -16.78 10.06 24.30
C LEU A 300 -15.92 11.17 24.87
N ILE A 301 -15.19 11.86 24.00
CA ILE A 301 -14.34 12.99 24.38
C ILE A 301 -15.16 14.26 24.19
N LYS A 302 -15.64 14.85 25.28
CA LYS A 302 -16.43 16.09 25.23
C LYS A 302 -15.49 17.29 25.10
N ASN A 303 -15.65 18.07 24.03
CA ASN A 303 -14.87 19.28 23.76
C ASN A 303 -15.54 20.55 24.31
N GLY A 304 -16.84 20.50 24.60
CA GLY A 304 -17.55 21.60 25.25
C GLY A 304 -19.06 21.55 25.02
N ASP A 305 -19.71 22.68 25.25
CA ASP A 305 -21.13 22.84 25.01
C ASP A 305 -21.43 24.22 24.42
N ILE A 306 -22.36 24.27 23.46
CA ILE A 306 -22.90 25.51 22.88
C ILE A 306 -24.31 25.71 23.44
N ARG A 307 -24.55 26.88 24.02
CA ARG A 307 -25.90 27.32 24.41
C ARG A 307 -26.44 28.27 23.35
N ILE A 308 -27.55 27.90 22.73
CA ILE A 308 -28.28 28.76 21.79
C ILE A 308 -29.51 29.27 22.53
N ASP A 309 -29.55 30.57 22.83
CA ASP A 309 -30.61 31.25 23.60
C ASP A 309 -30.85 30.67 25.02
N SER A 310 -31.94 31.08 25.66
CA SER A 310 -32.40 30.61 26.97
C SER A 310 -32.87 29.15 26.97
N SER A 311 -32.39 28.31 26.05
CA SER A 311 -32.70 26.88 26.04
C SER A 311 -32.08 26.22 27.29
N GLU A 312 -32.87 25.42 28.01
CA GLU A 312 -32.38 24.70 29.21
C GLU A 312 -31.34 23.62 28.88
N ASN A 313 -31.32 23.12 27.64
CA ASN A 313 -30.43 22.03 27.22
C ASN A 313 -29.32 22.53 26.29
N PRO A 314 -28.04 22.47 26.70
CA PRO A 314 -26.92 22.80 25.83
C PRO A 314 -26.73 21.77 24.71
N ILE A 315 -26.21 22.21 23.56
CA ILE A 315 -25.72 21.33 22.50
C ILE A 315 -24.32 20.88 22.90
N GLU A 316 -24.14 19.58 23.10
CA GLU A 316 -22.83 19.01 23.47
C GLU A 316 -21.96 18.81 22.23
N LEU A 317 -20.71 19.27 22.33
CA LEU A 317 -19.69 19.09 21.31
C LEU A 317 -18.76 17.97 21.73
N TYR A 318 -18.54 17.01 20.84
CA TYR A 318 -17.65 15.88 21.06
C TYR A 318 -16.59 15.83 19.96
N ASP A 319 -15.41 15.33 20.32
CA ASP A 319 -14.32 15.07 19.38
C ASP A 319 -14.68 13.87 18.48
N ALA A 320 -14.66 14.07 17.17
CA ALA A 320 -14.98 13.04 16.19
C ALA A 320 -14.05 11.81 16.28
N SER A 321 -12.83 11.97 16.82
CA SER A 321 -11.91 10.85 17.07
C SER A 321 -12.44 9.84 18.08
N SER A 322 -13.49 10.17 18.86
CA SER A 322 -14.17 9.23 19.76
C SER A 322 -14.76 8.02 19.00
N TRP A 323 -15.24 8.22 17.77
CA TRP A 323 -15.90 7.18 16.95
C TRP A 323 -14.94 6.42 16.02
N VAL A 324 -13.67 6.76 16.03
CA VAL A 324 -12.66 6.11 15.19
C VAL A 324 -12.41 4.68 15.67
N SER A 325 -12.17 3.73 14.77
CA SER A 325 -11.58 2.44 15.12
C SER A 325 -10.33 2.17 14.28
N PRO A 326 -9.34 1.43 14.81
CA PRO A 326 -8.13 1.07 14.05
C PRO A 326 -8.41 0.31 12.76
#